data_AF-A0A940Z4B7-F1
#
_entry.id   AF-A0A940Z4B7-F1
#
_cell.length_a   1.000
_cell.length_b   1.000
_cell.length_c   1.000
_cell.angle_alpha   90.00
_cell.angle_beta   90.00
_cell.angle_gamma   90.00
#
_symmetry.space_group_name_H-M   'P 1'
#
loop_
_entity.id
_entity.type
_entity.pdbx_description
1 polymer ?
#
loop_
_entity_poly.entity_id
_entity_poly.type
_entity_poly.pdbx_seq_one_letter_code
_entity_poly.pdbx_strand_id
1 'polypeptide(L)'
;MAKRKETPDVLAEILGGEPPAQLDAPITRPPVAARRPPAKVAKTPAPTRPATPRKWEYLLVSFQNYQGWRPRFHNGRELDEWIYGPLIHEHLHELAEAGWELTAACAGEHVYGSADKYQLYFRRPLS
;
A
#
# COMPACT_ATOMS: atom_id res chain seq x y z
N MET A 1 -41.11 13.98 -13.87
CA MET A 1 -40.48 14.04 -12.54
C MET A 1 -39.90 12.67 -12.23
N ALA A 2 -38.57 12.53 -12.23
CA ALA A 2 -37.88 11.25 -12.07
C ALA A 2 -37.62 10.95 -10.59
N LYS A 3 -38.11 9.80 -10.13
CA LYS A 3 -37.99 9.27 -8.78
C LYS A 3 -36.55 8.78 -8.57
N ARG A 4 -35.81 9.39 -7.63
CA ARG A 4 -34.42 9.04 -7.28
C ARG A 4 -34.43 7.65 -6.61
N LYS A 5 -33.59 6.71 -7.07
CA LYS A 5 -33.40 5.42 -6.42
C LYS A 5 -32.51 5.61 -5.19
N GLU A 6 -33.01 5.25 -4.01
CA GLU A 6 -32.24 5.20 -2.76
C GLU A 6 -31.20 4.07 -2.82
N THR A 7 -29.96 4.39 -2.46
CA THR A 7 -28.87 3.42 -2.30
C THR A 7 -28.93 2.90 -0.86
N PRO A 8 -28.98 1.57 -0.62
CA PRO A 8 -29.01 1.05 0.75
C PRO A 8 -27.65 1.24 1.44
N ASP A 9 -27.72 1.72 2.68
CA ASP A 9 -26.59 2.07 3.54
C ASP A 9 -26.09 0.80 4.27
N VAL A 10 -25.20 0.04 3.62
CA VAL A 10 -24.72 -1.27 4.12
C VAL A 10 -23.75 -1.13 5.31
N LEU A 11 -23.36 0.08 5.70
CA LEU A 11 -22.42 0.32 6.80
C LEU A 11 -23.07 0.33 8.19
N ALA A 12 -24.39 0.52 8.29
CA ALA A 12 -25.10 0.49 9.57
C ALA A 12 -25.32 -0.94 10.10
N GLU A 13 -25.36 -1.95 9.22
CA GLU A 13 -25.66 -3.34 9.59
C GLU A 13 -24.44 -4.08 10.19
N ILE A 14 -23.22 -3.63 9.91
CA ILE A 14 -21.98 -4.26 10.42
C ILE A 14 -21.63 -3.77 11.83
N LEU A 15 -22.04 -2.55 12.21
CA LEU A 15 -21.75 -1.99 13.53
C LEU A 15 -22.83 -2.32 14.59
N GLY A 16 -23.94 -2.92 14.17
CA GLY A 16 -25.12 -3.21 15.00
C GLY A 16 -25.31 -4.69 15.37
N GLY A 17 -24.23 -5.46 15.50
CA GLY A 17 -24.29 -6.90 15.81
C GLY A 17 -24.12 -7.23 17.30
N GLU A 18 -25.23 -7.66 17.89
CA GLU A 18 -25.55 -8.10 19.26
C GLU A 18 -24.51 -9.03 19.98
N PRO A 19 -24.36 -8.94 21.32
CA PRO A 19 -23.52 -9.84 22.10
C PRO A 19 -24.09 -11.27 22.17
N PRO A 20 -23.26 -12.32 22.19
CA PRO A 20 -23.76 -13.69 22.25
C PRO A 20 -24.48 -13.98 23.58
N ALA A 21 -25.57 -14.71 23.41
CA ALA A 21 -26.59 -15.05 24.39
C ALA A 21 -26.07 -15.71 25.67
N GLN A 22 -26.78 -15.33 26.73
CA GLN A 22 -26.78 -15.83 28.10
C GLN A 22 -26.90 -17.36 28.17
N LEU A 23 -25.94 -18.01 28.84
CA LEU A 23 -26.08 -19.37 29.37
C LEU A 23 -26.57 -19.28 30.82
N ASP A 24 -27.73 -19.89 31.11
CA ASP A 24 -28.33 -20.02 32.43
C ASP A 24 -27.50 -20.87 33.40
N ALA A 25 -27.07 -20.27 34.53
CA ALA A 25 -26.94 -20.91 35.85
C ALA A 25 -26.60 -19.84 36.93
N PRO A 26 -27.18 -19.88 38.15
CA PRO A 26 -26.81 -18.96 39.21
C PRO A 26 -25.51 -19.41 39.86
N ILE A 27 -24.39 -18.79 39.49
CA ILE A 27 -23.09 -19.01 40.16
C ILE A 27 -22.82 -17.82 41.06
N THR A 28 -23.02 -18.03 42.36
CA THR A 28 -22.56 -17.19 43.46
C THR A 28 -21.06 -16.89 43.30
N ARG A 29 -20.71 -15.62 43.02
CA ARG A 29 -19.30 -15.20 42.97
C ARG A 29 -18.79 -14.97 44.40
N PRO A 30 -17.72 -15.65 44.86
CA PRO A 30 -17.04 -15.27 46.09
C PRO A 30 -16.28 -13.94 45.89
N PRO A 31 -16.06 -13.14 46.95
CA PRO A 31 -15.38 -11.85 46.84
C PRO A 31 -13.94 -12.04 46.35
N VAL A 32 -13.62 -11.42 45.21
CA VAL A 32 -12.27 -11.39 44.65
C VAL A 32 -11.40 -10.53 45.55
N ALA A 33 -10.46 -11.18 46.25
CA ALA A 33 -9.41 -10.51 47.00
C ALA A 33 -8.65 -9.51 46.10
N ALA A 34 -8.50 -8.28 46.60
CA ALA A 34 -7.83 -7.20 45.90
C ALA A 34 -6.38 -7.58 45.55
N ARG A 35 -6.11 -7.87 44.28
CA ARG A 35 -4.75 -8.01 43.75
C ARG A 35 -4.15 -6.61 43.61
N ARG A 36 -3.13 -6.32 44.41
CA ARG A 36 -2.24 -5.16 44.26
C ARG A 36 -1.68 -5.13 42.83
N PRO A 37 -1.68 -3.97 42.14
CA PRO A 37 -1.04 -3.87 40.84
C PRO A 37 0.49 -3.99 40.97
N PRO A 38 1.19 -4.71 40.07
CA PRO A 38 2.64 -4.72 40.05
C PRO A 38 3.16 -3.33 39.65
N ALA A 39 4.23 -2.89 40.32
CA ALA A 39 4.88 -1.63 40.07
C ALA A 39 5.33 -1.52 38.59
N LYS A 40 4.98 -0.41 37.93
CA LYS A 40 5.48 -0.05 36.60
C LYS A 40 6.99 0.15 36.68
N VAL A 41 7.75 -0.84 36.22
CA VAL A 41 9.17 -0.64 35.91
C VAL A 41 9.23 0.29 34.70
N ALA A 42 9.71 1.51 34.93
CA ALA A 42 9.95 2.47 33.87
C ALA A 42 10.98 1.90 32.89
N LYS A 43 10.56 1.63 31.66
CA LYS A 43 11.47 1.31 30.55
C LYS A 43 12.24 2.58 30.22
N THR A 44 13.54 2.58 30.52
CA THR A 44 14.46 3.61 30.05
C THR A 44 14.38 3.67 28.52
N PRO A 45 14.11 4.83 27.90
CA PRO A 45 14.09 4.93 26.44
C PRO A 45 15.50 4.66 25.91
N ALA A 46 15.61 3.72 24.97
CA ALA A 46 16.85 3.45 24.27
C ALA A 46 17.33 4.72 23.54
N PRO A 47 18.64 4.96 23.43
CA PRO A 47 19.15 6.14 22.72
C PRO A 47 18.71 6.10 21.26
N THR A 48 17.92 7.10 20.85
CA THR A 48 17.57 7.34 19.45
C THR A 48 18.84 7.73 18.71
N ARG A 49 19.45 6.77 18.01
CA ARG A 49 20.56 7.05 17.10
C ARG A 49 20.04 7.98 15.99
N PRO A 50 20.70 9.12 15.71
CA PRO A 50 20.28 9.97 14.60
C PRO A 50 20.42 9.18 13.30
N ALA A 51 19.31 8.98 12.60
CA ALA A 51 19.32 8.38 11.28
C ALA A 51 19.99 9.36 10.32
N THR A 52 21.11 8.94 9.73
CA THR A 52 21.71 9.67 8.62
C THR A 52 20.66 9.79 7.51
N PRO A 53 20.48 10.97 6.89
CA PRO A 53 19.52 11.14 5.82
C PRO A 53 19.91 10.22 4.66
N ARG A 54 19.10 9.18 4.43
CA ARG A 54 19.24 8.32 3.26
C ARG A 54 18.91 9.14 2.03
N LYS A 55 19.87 9.21 1.10
CA LYS A 55 19.61 9.71 -0.25
C LYS A 55 18.82 8.66 -1.01
N TRP A 56 17.87 9.10 -1.82
CA TRP A 56 17.03 8.24 -2.64
C TRP A 56 17.27 8.55 -4.11
N GLU A 57 17.29 7.51 -4.92
CA GLU A 57 17.20 7.62 -6.37
C GLU A 57 15.77 7.28 -6.79
N TYR A 58 15.26 7.98 -7.81
CA TYR A 58 13.90 7.80 -8.31
C TYR A 58 13.90 7.43 -9.78
N LEU A 59 12.97 6.57 -10.15
CA LEU A 59 12.76 6.14 -11.53
C LEU A 59 11.27 6.25 -11.88
N LEU A 60 10.97 6.95 -12.96
CA LEU A 60 9.66 7.02 -13.58
C LEU A 60 9.68 6.18 -14.85
N VAL A 61 8.76 5.22 -14.95
CA VAL A 61 8.58 4.37 -16.12
C VAL A 61 7.21 4.62 -16.73
N SER A 62 7.16 4.99 -18.01
CA SER A 62 5.91 5.06 -18.78
C SER A 62 5.71 3.82 -19.63
N PHE A 63 4.48 3.35 -19.72
CA PHE A 63 4.11 2.15 -20.46
C PHE A 63 3.14 2.45 -21.60
N GLN A 64 3.42 1.84 -22.75
CA GLN A 64 2.54 1.84 -23.90
C GLN A 64 2.01 0.42 -24.15
N ASN A 65 0.77 0.31 -24.63
CA ASN A 65 0.22 -0.97 -25.05
C ASN A 65 0.61 -1.29 -26.49
N TYR A 66 1.47 -2.28 -26.66
CA TYR A 66 1.82 -2.90 -27.93
C TYR A 66 1.94 -4.41 -27.73
N GLN A 67 0.90 -5.15 -28.14
CA GLN A 67 0.77 -6.59 -27.86
C GLN A 67 0.97 -6.92 -26.36
N GLY A 68 0.51 -6.01 -25.48
CA GLY A 68 0.82 -6.02 -24.06
C GLY A 68 1.42 -4.69 -23.60
N TRP A 69 1.41 -4.45 -22.30
CA TRP A 69 2.00 -3.24 -21.72
C TRP A 69 3.51 -3.39 -21.64
N ARG A 70 4.24 -2.51 -22.31
CA ARG A 70 5.71 -2.52 -22.36
C ARG A 70 6.28 -1.18 -21.91
N PRO A 71 7.42 -1.17 -21.20
CA PRO A 71 8.07 0.07 -20.79
C PRO A 71 8.58 0.77 -22.04
N ARG A 72 8.25 2.06 -22.17
CA ARG A 72 8.68 2.88 -23.30
C ARG A 72 9.66 3.96 -22.89
N PHE A 73 9.43 4.62 -21.76
CA PHE A 73 10.31 5.69 -21.27
C PHE A 73 10.80 5.39 -19.86
N HIS A 74 12.09 5.65 -19.62
CA HIS A 74 12.71 5.73 -18.29
C HIS A 74 13.16 7.16 -18.04
N ASN A 75 12.56 7.84 -17.05
CA ASN A 75 12.85 9.24 -16.72
C ASN A 75 12.86 10.17 -17.96
N GLY A 76 11.95 9.93 -18.90
CA GLY A 76 11.78 10.72 -20.12
C GLY A 76 12.72 10.34 -21.27
N ARG A 77 13.58 9.34 -21.10
CA ARG A 77 14.37 8.76 -22.18
C ARG A 77 13.65 7.56 -22.75
N GLU A 78 13.37 7.58 -24.05
CA GLU A 78 12.79 6.44 -24.75
C GLU A 78 13.78 5.28 -24.74
N LEU A 79 13.29 4.08 -24.47
CA LEU A 79 14.07 2.86 -24.55
C LEU A 79 14.20 2.44 -26.01
N ASP A 80 15.41 2.03 -26.39
CA ASP A 80 15.66 1.45 -27.70
C ASP A 80 14.84 0.17 -27.85
N GLU A 81 14.24 -0.01 -29.03
CA GLU A 81 13.48 -1.23 -29.37
C GLU A 81 12.39 -1.61 -28.35
N TRP A 82 11.79 -0.63 -27.66
CA TRP A 82 10.80 -0.86 -26.59
C TRP A 82 9.64 -1.80 -26.96
N ILE A 83 9.33 -1.88 -28.26
CA ILE A 83 8.31 -2.76 -28.86
C ILE A 83 8.63 -4.25 -28.59
N TYR A 84 9.92 -4.61 -28.57
CA TYR A 84 10.43 -5.95 -28.27
C TYR A 84 10.89 -6.11 -26.83
N GLY A 85 10.82 -5.04 -26.03
CA GLY A 85 11.18 -5.05 -24.61
C GLY A 85 10.24 -5.93 -23.77
N PRO A 86 10.53 -6.15 -22.49
CA PRO A 86 9.76 -7.03 -21.61
C PRO A 86 8.31 -6.55 -21.41
N LEU A 87 7.41 -7.47 -21.05
CA LEU A 87 6.08 -7.09 -20.58
C LEU A 87 6.15 -6.42 -19.20
N ILE A 88 5.12 -5.65 -18.83
CA ILE A 88 5.08 -4.89 -17.58
C ILE A 88 5.41 -5.72 -16.33
N HIS A 89 4.94 -6.97 -16.26
CA HIS A 89 5.19 -7.83 -15.10
C HIS A 89 6.63 -8.35 -15.04
N GLU A 90 7.22 -8.67 -16.20
CA GLU A 90 8.64 -9.05 -16.30
C GLU A 90 9.52 -7.87 -15.94
N HIS A 91 9.21 -6.69 -16.48
CA HIS A 91 9.96 -5.47 -16.18
C HIS A 91 9.88 -5.08 -14.69
N LEU A 92 8.71 -5.25 -14.07
CA LEU A 92 8.55 -5.04 -12.63
C LEU A 92 9.39 -6.01 -11.80
N HIS A 93 9.47 -7.27 -12.24
CA HIS A 93 10.31 -8.26 -11.61
C HIS A 93 11.80 -7.90 -11.73
N GLU A 94 12.26 -7.50 -12.93
CA GLU A 94 13.63 -7.00 -13.15
C GLU A 94 13.97 -5.81 -12.26
N LEU A 95 13.04 -4.85 -12.12
CA LEU A 95 13.22 -3.69 -11.26
C LEU A 95 13.30 -4.08 -9.78
N ALA A 96 12.45 -5.01 -9.33
CA ALA A 96 12.50 -5.52 -7.97
C ALA A 96 13.83 -6.23 -7.64
N GLU A 97 14.32 -7.07 -8.56
CA GLU A 97 15.64 -7.72 -8.44
C GLU A 97 16.80 -6.72 -8.44
N ALA A 98 16.65 -5.59 -9.16
CA ALA A 98 17.60 -4.48 -9.14
C ALA A 98 17.47 -3.56 -7.90
N GLY A 99 16.60 -3.91 -6.94
CA GLY A 99 16.41 -3.18 -5.69
C GLY A 99 15.54 -1.94 -5.78
N TRP A 100 14.77 -1.78 -6.87
CA TRP A 100 13.77 -0.73 -7.00
C TRP A 100 12.48 -1.11 -6.30
N GLU A 101 12.00 -0.21 -5.44
CA GLU A 101 10.70 -0.32 -4.79
C GLU A 101 9.65 0.49 -5.56
N LEU A 102 8.52 -0.11 -5.90
CA LEU A 102 7.37 0.60 -6.45
C LEU A 102 6.76 1.52 -5.38
N THR A 103 6.64 2.81 -5.67
CA THR A 103 6.11 3.83 -4.75
C THR A 103 4.73 4.31 -5.13
N ALA A 104 4.44 4.44 -6.42
CA ALA A 104 3.16 4.89 -6.92
C ALA A 104 2.89 4.33 -8.32
N ALA A 105 1.61 4.23 -8.65
CA ALA A 105 1.12 3.88 -9.98
C ALA A 105 0.01 4.84 -10.36
N CYS A 106 0.14 5.48 -11.52
CA CYS A 106 -0.86 6.39 -12.08
C CYS A 106 -1.36 5.86 -13.42
N ALA A 107 -2.65 6.11 -13.70
CA ALA A 107 -3.30 5.74 -14.95
C ALA A 107 -4.04 6.94 -15.53
N GLY A 108 -3.98 7.12 -16.84
CA GLY A 108 -4.72 8.17 -17.57
C GLY A 108 -4.02 9.53 -17.66
N GLU A 109 -2.88 9.71 -17.00
CA GLU A 109 -2.01 10.87 -17.18
C GLU A 109 -0.91 10.53 -18.19
N HIS A 110 -0.45 11.50 -19.00
CA HIS A 110 0.49 11.31 -20.09
C HIS A 110 1.73 12.20 -19.90
N VAL A 111 2.76 11.68 -19.21
CA VAL A 111 3.96 12.48 -18.89
C VAL A 111 4.93 12.58 -20.07
N TYR A 112 5.07 11.53 -20.88
CA TYR A 112 6.04 11.49 -21.98
C TYR A 112 5.38 11.23 -23.35
N GLY A 113 4.75 10.08 -23.56
CA GLY A 113 4.02 9.77 -24.78
C GLY A 113 2.52 10.02 -24.69
N SER A 114 1.92 10.54 -25.75
CA SER A 114 0.46 10.73 -25.85
C SER A 114 -0.34 9.41 -25.83
N ALA A 115 0.31 8.30 -26.16
CA ALA A 115 -0.28 6.97 -26.15
C ALA A 115 0.02 6.18 -24.86
N ASP A 116 0.82 6.72 -23.94
CA ASP A 116 1.29 6.03 -22.75
C ASP A 116 0.23 6.15 -21.65
N LYS A 117 -0.45 5.06 -21.28
CA LYS A 117 -1.58 5.15 -20.33
C LYS A 117 -1.21 4.90 -18.87
N TYR A 118 -0.09 4.22 -18.62
CA TYR A 118 0.34 3.87 -17.27
C TYR A 118 1.72 4.45 -16.98
N GLN A 119 1.86 4.96 -15.77
CA GLN A 119 3.13 5.44 -15.22
C GLN A 119 3.35 4.81 -13.86
N LEU A 120 4.55 4.28 -13.68
CA LEU A 120 4.99 3.70 -12.42
C LEU A 120 6.18 4.48 -11.90
N TYR A 121 6.16 4.76 -10.61
CA TYR A 121 7.20 5.48 -9.90
C TYR A 121 7.89 4.51 -8.98
N PHE A 122 9.22 4.53 -9.00
CA PHE A 122 10.06 3.68 -8.18
C PHE A 122 11.06 4.53 -7.40
N ARG A 123 11.54 3.97 -6.30
CA ARG A 123 12.67 4.51 -5.54
C ARG A 123 13.64 3.41 -5.18
N ARG A 124 14.91 3.77 -4.98
CA ARG A 124 15.89 2.91 -4.31
C ARG A 124 16.82 3.75 -3.42
N PRO A 125 17.34 3.19 -2.32
CA PRO A 125 18.31 3.90 -1.50
C PRO A 125 19.62 4.07 -2.28
N LEU A 126 20.15 5.29 -2.30
CA LEU A 126 21.50 5.55 -2.82
C LEU A 126 22.49 4.97 -1.80
N SER A 127 23.27 3.98 -2.22
CA SER A 127 24.33 3.38 -1.38
C SER A 127 25.52 4.30 -1.22
#